data_AF-A0A969IEU5-F1
#
_entry.id   AF-A0A969IEU5-F1
#
_cell.length_a   1.000
_cell.length_b   1.000
_cell.length_c   1.000
_cell.angle_alpha   90.00
_cell.angle_beta   90.00
_cell.angle_gamma   90.00
#
_symmetry.space_group_name_H-M   'P 1'
#
loop_
_entity.id
_entity.type
_entity.pdbx_description
1 polymer ?
#
loop_
_entity_poly.entity_id
_entity_poly.type
_entity_poly.pdbx_seq_one_letter_code
_entity_poly.pdbx_strand_id
1 'polypeptide(L)'
;VAVHCTADAIIPAWAYMLVASNLQPFAKDVYSGTADEMKKYLLLKNIQLINAGEYNDKRVVIKGCGDVSIGEFAFLEITKKLRPVVKSLMYGEPCSTVPVYKKPTAPATKGEIKEIRSGKTVQRFFLC
;
A
#
# COMPACT_ATOMS: atom_id res chain seq x y z
N VAL A 1 3.39 15.91 -11.58
CA VAL A 1 2.69 17.20 -11.78
C VAL A 1 1.19 16.92 -11.80
N ALA A 2 0.41 17.66 -11.02
CA ALA A 2 -1.05 17.58 -11.01
C ALA A 2 -1.61 18.75 -11.84
N VAL A 3 -2.51 18.47 -12.77
CA VAL A 3 -3.17 19.45 -13.62
C VAL A 3 -4.61 19.56 -13.16
N HIS A 4 -5.00 20.74 -12.67
CA HIS A 4 -6.34 21.00 -12.15
C HIS A 4 -6.81 22.40 -12.57
N CYS A 5 -8.04 22.49 -13.05
CA CYS A 5 -8.70 23.77 -13.28
C CYS A 5 -9.58 24.10 -12.06
N THR A 6 -9.28 25.21 -11.39
CA THR A 6 -10.04 25.70 -10.23
C THR A 6 -11.20 26.61 -10.61
N ALA A 7 -11.28 27.02 -11.88
CA ALA A 7 -12.31 27.91 -12.40
C ALA A 7 -13.48 27.10 -12.98
N ASP A 8 -14.67 27.70 -12.96
CA ASP A 8 -15.83 27.18 -13.68
C ASP A 8 -15.66 27.49 -15.17
N ALA A 9 -14.86 26.67 -15.85
CA ALA A 9 -14.51 26.82 -17.25
C ALA A 9 -14.78 25.54 -18.03
N ILE A 10 -15.43 25.68 -19.20
CA ILE A 10 -15.60 24.57 -20.15
C ILE A 10 -14.30 24.41 -20.93
N ILE A 11 -13.52 23.39 -20.59
CA ILE A 11 -12.25 23.07 -21.24
C ILE A 11 -12.44 21.86 -22.16
N PRO A 12 -12.09 21.96 -23.47
CA PRO A 12 -12.16 20.82 -24.36
C PRO A 12 -11.10 19.76 -23.99
N ALA A 13 -11.45 18.48 -24.12
CA ALA A 13 -10.59 17.38 -23.68
C ALA A 13 -9.17 17.39 -24.29
N TRP A 14 -9.02 17.87 -25.53
CA TRP A 14 -7.72 17.98 -26.21
C TRP A 14 -6.74 18.93 -25.51
N ALA A 15 -7.21 19.90 -24.73
CA ALA A 15 -6.32 20.84 -24.04
C ALA A 15 -5.47 20.11 -22.99
N TYR A 16 -6.04 19.16 -22.26
CA TYR A 16 -5.30 18.31 -21.33
C TYR A 16 -4.27 17.42 -22.04
N MET A 17 -4.53 17.01 -23.28
CA MET A 17 -3.57 16.26 -24.10
C MET A 17 -2.35 17.12 -24.46
N LEU A 18 -2.57 18.39 -24.83
CA LEU A 18 -1.46 19.32 -25.10
C LEU A 18 -0.63 19.59 -23.84
N VAL A 19 -1.29 19.81 -22.70
CA VAL A 19 -0.59 19.99 -21.42
C VAL A 19 0.26 18.77 -21.11
N ALA A 20 -0.30 17.56 -21.19
CA ALA A 20 0.44 16.33 -20.95
C ALA A 20 1.63 16.14 -21.92
N SER A 21 1.43 16.44 -23.22
CA SER A 21 2.48 16.34 -24.23
C SER A 21 3.66 17.28 -23.96
N ASN A 22 3.39 18.50 -23.50
CA ASN A 22 4.44 19.47 -23.18
C ASN A 22 5.13 19.18 -21.84
N LEU A 23 4.46 18.51 -20.91
CA LEU A 23 5.01 18.14 -19.61
C LEU A 23 5.84 16.84 -19.64
N GLN A 24 5.63 15.97 -20.62
CA GLN A 24 6.31 14.67 -20.74
C GLN A 24 7.84 14.72 -20.55
N PRO A 25 8.61 15.65 -21.17
CA PRO A 25 10.07 15.64 -21.03
C PRO A 25 10.58 16.13 -19.67
N PHE A 26 9.72 16.74 -18.84
CA PHE A 26 10.13 17.35 -17.56
C PHE A 26 9.53 16.64 -16.34
N ALA A 27 8.33 16.09 -16.46
CA ALA A 27 7.59 15.49 -15.37
C ALA A 27 7.74 13.96 -15.37
N LYS A 28 8.08 13.39 -14.21
CA LYS A 28 8.07 11.93 -14.00
C LYS A 28 6.68 11.30 -14.18
N ASP A 29 5.64 12.05 -13.84
CA ASP A 29 4.25 11.63 -13.97
C ASP A 29 3.34 12.85 -14.09
N VAL A 30 2.26 12.72 -14.87
CA VAL A 30 1.26 13.77 -15.10
C VAL A 30 -0.11 13.21 -14.75
N TYR A 31 -0.81 13.88 -13.84
CA TYR A 31 -2.10 13.45 -13.31
C TYR A 31 -3.13 14.57 -13.49
N SER A 32 -4.34 14.25 -13.95
CA SER A 32 -5.45 15.19 -14.02
C SER A 32 -6.26 15.11 -12.72
N GLY A 33 -6.23 16.18 -11.92
CA GLY A 33 -6.86 16.25 -10.61
C GLY A 33 -6.09 17.13 -9.64
N THR A 34 -6.60 17.24 -8.42
CA THR A 34 -6.02 18.05 -7.35
C THR A 34 -4.69 17.48 -6.86
N ALA A 35 -3.94 18.29 -6.11
CA ALA A 35 -2.68 17.85 -5.51
C ALA A 35 -2.88 16.66 -4.54
N ASP A 36 -3.98 16.64 -3.79
CA ASP A 36 -4.25 15.58 -2.82
C ASP A 36 -4.70 14.28 -3.49
N GLU A 37 -5.45 14.37 -4.60
CA GLU A 37 -5.74 13.21 -5.45
C GLU A 37 -4.47 12.65 -6.08
N MET A 38 -3.54 13.50 -6.51
CA MET A 38 -2.25 13.04 -7.02
C MET A 38 -1.44 12.31 -5.94
N LYS A 39 -1.40 12.81 -4.70
CA LYS A 39 -0.73 12.12 -3.58
C LYS A 39 -1.32 10.73 -3.36
N LYS A 40 -2.65 10.63 -3.34
CA LYS A 40 -3.37 9.35 -3.26
C LYS A 40 -3.01 8.42 -4.42
N TYR A 41 -3.03 8.92 -5.65
CA TYR A 41 -2.66 8.17 -6.85
C TYR A 41 -1.23 7.62 -6.77
N LEU A 42 -0.26 8.45 -6.36
CA LEU A 42 1.14 8.05 -6.22
C LEU A 42 1.32 6.99 -5.13
N LEU A 43 0.64 7.14 -3.98
CA LEU A 43 0.71 6.14 -2.91
C LEU A 43 0.14 4.80 -3.37
N LEU A 44 -0.99 4.80 -4.08
CA LEU A 44 -1.57 3.58 -4.65
C LEU A 44 -0.65 2.92 -5.67
N LYS A 45 -0.03 3.71 -6.55
CA LYS A 45 0.95 3.23 -7.52
C LYS A 45 2.15 2.59 -6.83
N ASN A 46 2.66 3.21 -5.76
CA ASN A 46 3.74 2.63 -4.95
C ASN A 46 3.32 1.31 -4.30
N ILE A 47 2.11 1.23 -3.74
CA ILE A 47 1.59 -0.01 -3.15
C ILE A 47 1.51 -1.15 -4.19
N GLN A 48 1.09 -0.83 -5.42
CA GLN A 48 1.00 -1.81 -6.49
C GLN A 48 2.38 -2.36 -6.93
N LEU A 49 3.41 -1.52 -6.88
CA LEU A 49 4.80 -1.87 -7.21
C LEU A 49 5.48 -2.72 -6.14
N ILE A 50 4.92 -2.84 -4.93
CA ILE A 50 5.47 -3.71 -3.88
C ILE A 50 5.49 -5.16 -4.36
N ASN A 51 6.67 -5.78 -4.25
CA ASN A 51 6.85 -7.19 -4.49
C ASN A 51 6.27 -8.02 -3.33
N ALA A 52 5.01 -8.46 -3.47
CA ALA A 52 4.33 -9.26 -2.46
C ALA A 52 5.06 -10.59 -2.15
N GLY A 53 5.84 -11.13 -3.10
CA GLY A 53 6.57 -12.39 -2.94
C GLY A 53 7.60 -12.36 -1.82
N GLU A 54 8.15 -11.18 -1.50
CA GLU A 54 9.09 -11.02 -0.38
C GLU A 54 8.44 -11.26 0.98
N TYR A 55 7.11 -11.20 1.07
CA TYR A 55 6.34 -11.40 2.29
C TYR A 55 5.72 -12.80 2.40
N ASN A 56 6.10 -13.73 1.52
CA ASN A 56 5.53 -15.08 1.48
C ASN A 56 5.72 -15.83 2.81
N ASP A 57 4.61 -16.32 3.35
CA ASP A 57 4.49 -17.00 4.65
C ASP A 57 5.12 -16.24 5.86
N LYS A 58 5.37 -14.94 5.71
CA LYS A 58 5.86 -14.07 6.79
C LYS A 58 4.71 -13.49 7.61
N ARG A 59 5.04 -13.06 8.83
CA ARG A 59 4.15 -12.26 9.68
C ARG A 59 4.45 -10.80 9.47
N VAL A 60 3.46 -10.04 9.02
CA VAL A 60 3.61 -8.63 8.66
C VAL A 60 2.76 -7.77 9.58
N VAL A 61 3.37 -6.70 10.10
CA VAL A 61 2.67 -5.65 10.84
C VAL A 61 2.69 -4.39 9.97
N ILE A 62 1.51 -3.92 9.59
CA ILE A 62 1.32 -2.66 8.88
C ILE A 62 1.24 -1.53 9.91
N LYS A 63 2.03 -0.48 9.70
CA LYS A 63 2.03 0.71 10.54
C LYS A 63 1.71 1.94 9.71
N GLY A 64 0.81 2.77 10.26
CA GLY A 64 0.69 4.16 9.83
C GLY A 64 1.89 4.98 10.32
N CYS A 65 2.18 6.08 9.64
CA CYS A 65 3.08 7.10 10.16
C CYS A 65 2.24 8.14 10.91
N GLY A 66 2.71 8.61 12.07
CA GLY A 66 2.00 9.62 12.87
C GLY A 66 2.01 11.01 12.24
N ASP A 67 3.05 11.31 11.44
CA ASP A 67 3.30 12.65 10.91
C ASP A 67 2.57 12.93 9.59
N VAL A 68 2.30 11.87 8.81
CA VAL A 68 1.62 11.95 7.53
C VAL A 68 0.27 11.26 7.64
N SER A 69 -0.82 11.99 7.42
CA SER A 69 -2.17 11.42 7.43
C SER A 69 -2.37 10.48 6.24
N ILE A 70 -2.15 9.20 6.48
CA ILE A 70 -2.36 8.15 5.48
C ILE A 70 -3.84 7.83 5.45
N GLY A 71 -4.49 8.10 4.32
CA GLY A 71 -5.92 7.81 4.16
C GLY A 71 -6.21 6.31 4.24
N GLU A 72 -7.41 5.97 4.70
CA GLU A 72 -7.90 4.59 4.89
C GLU A 72 -7.74 3.70 3.64
N PHE A 73 -7.82 4.32 2.46
CA PHE A 73 -7.64 3.67 1.17
C PHE A 73 -6.31 2.90 1.07
N ALA A 74 -5.25 3.41 1.69
CA ALA A 74 -3.93 2.81 1.58
C ALA A 74 -3.85 1.50 2.38
N PHE A 75 -4.44 1.48 3.59
CA PHE A 75 -4.54 0.28 4.42
C PHE A 75 -5.40 -0.80 3.77
N LEU A 76 -6.45 -0.40 3.07
CA LEU A 76 -7.31 -1.30 2.31
C LEU A 76 -6.54 -1.95 1.16
N GLU A 77 -5.82 -1.16 0.36
CA GLU A 77 -5.11 -1.65 -0.83
C GLU A 77 -3.88 -2.49 -0.48
N ILE A 78 -3.09 -2.11 0.53
CA ILE A 78 -1.96 -2.95 0.98
C ILE A 78 -2.46 -4.28 1.55
N THR A 79 -3.59 -4.28 2.26
CA THR A 79 -4.19 -5.51 2.79
C THR A 79 -4.63 -6.43 1.66
N LYS A 80 -5.29 -5.91 0.62
CA LYS A 80 -5.64 -6.68 -0.58
C LYS A 80 -4.40 -7.31 -1.24
N LYS A 81 -3.32 -6.55 -1.37
CA LYS A 81 -2.07 -6.99 -2.00
C LYS A 81 -1.33 -8.07 -1.19
N LEU A 82 -1.24 -7.91 0.13
CA LEU A 82 -0.44 -8.79 0.99
C LEU A 82 -1.20 -10.02 1.48
N ARG A 83 -2.52 -9.92 1.73
CA ARG A 83 -3.35 -11.01 2.25
C ARG A 83 -3.17 -12.36 1.55
N PRO A 84 -3.08 -12.48 0.21
CA PRO A 84 -2.93 -13.78 -0.45
C PRO A 84 -1.57 -14.46 -0.21
N VAL A 85 -0.55 -13.71 0.25
CA VAL A 85 0.84 -14.18 0.31
C VAL A 85 1.33 -14.35 1.76
N VAL A 86 0.87 -13.51 2.68
CA VAL A 86 1.34 -13.52 4.08
C VAL A 86 0.72 -14.62 4.93
N LYS A 87 1.45 -15.02 5.99
CA LYS A 87 0.94 -15.96 7.00
C LYS A 87 0.04 -15.29 8.02
N SER A 88 0.36 -14.05 8.41
CA SER A 88 -0.50 -13.23 9.25
C SER A 88 -0.28 -11.76 8.97
N LEU A 89 -1.36 -10.99 9.03
CA LEU A 89 -1.38 -9.55 8.89
C LEU A 89 -1.91 -8.93 10.18
N MET A 90 -1.22 -7.93 10.68
CA MET A 90 -1.61 -7.17 11.87
C MET A 90 -1.47 -5.68 11.58
N TYR A 91 -2.20 -4.85 12.31
CA TYR A 91 -2.13 -3.40 12.22
C TYR A 91 -1.68 -2.81 13.56
N GLY A 92 -0.83 -1.79 13.53
CA GLY A 92 -0.51 -0.98 14.72
C GLY A 92 0.90 -1.16 15.25
N GLU A 93 1.14 -0.66 16.46
CA GLU A 93 2.46 -0.67 17.09
C GLU A 93 2.77 -2.00 17.77
N PRO A 94 4.06 -2.36 17.97
CA PRO A 94 4.47 -3.70 18.42
C PRO A 94 3.88 -4.11 19.78
N CYS A 95 3.45 -3.13 20.58
CA CYS A 95 2.84 -3.34 21.90
C CYS A 95 1.30 -3.25 21.88
N SER A 96 0.70 -2.86 20.74
CA SER A 96 -0.75 -2.61 20.58
C SER A 96 -1.27 -3.09 19.23
N THR A 97 -0.71 -4.18 18.69
CA THR A 97 -1.09 -4.69 17.37
C THR A 97 -2.48 -5.34 17.38
N VAL A 98 -3.33 -4.94 16.45
CA VAL A 98 -4.62 -5.57 16.16
C VAL A 98 -4.44 -6.66 15.09
N PRO A 99 -4.83 -7.92 15.33
CA PRO A 99 -4.77 -8.96 14.32
C PRO A 99 -5.85 -8.73 13.24
N VAL A 100 -5.44 -8.65 11.98
CA VAL A 100 -6.34 -8.42 10.83
C VAL A 100 -6.61 -9.72 10.08
N TYR A 101 -5.57 -10.52 9.85
CA TYR A 101 -5.69 -11.79 9.13
C TYR A 101 -4.68 -12.80 9.64
N LYS A 102 -5.09 -14.07 9.63
CA LYS A 102 -4.20 -15.21 9.86
C LYS A 102 -4.60 -16.31 8.88
N LYS A 103 -3.62 -16.80 8.12
CA LYS A 103 -3.80 -17.94 7.23
C LYS A 103 -4.24 -19.16 8.06
N PRO A 104 -5.37 -19.79 7.76
CA PRO A 104 -5.79 -21.02 8.44
C PRO A 104 -4.72 -22.08 8.22
N THR A 105 -4.08 -22.54 9.30
CA THR A 105 -3.23 -23.73 9.21
C THR A 105 -4.16 -24.92 9.07
N ALA A 106 -3.93 -25.79 8.07
CA ALA A 106 -4.54 -27.12 8.11
C ALA A 106 -4.19 -27.78 9.46
N PRO A 107 -5.12 -28.51 10.11
CA PRO A 107 -4.84 -29.12 11.40
C PRO A 107 -3.64 -30.06 11.26
N ALA A 108 -2.58 -29.78 12.03
CA ALA A 108 -1.42 -30.64 12.11
C ALA A 108 -1.86 -32.03 12.61
N THR A 109 -1.56 -33.08 11.85
CA THR A 109 -1.55 -34.45 12.38
C THR A 109 -0.62 -34.46 13.59
N LYS A 110 -1.16 -34.78 14.78
CA LYS A 110 -0.39 -34.87 16.03
C LYS A 110 0.71 -35.92 15.86
N GLY A 111 1.95 -35.49 15.64
CA GLY A 111 3.06 -36.42 15.48
C GLY A 111 4.36 -35.79 14.99
N GLU A 112 4.83 -34.72 15.64
CA GLU A 112 6.26 -34.39 15.81
C GLU A 112 6.32 -33.02 16.50
N ILE A 113 6.58 -33.01 17.81
CA ILE A 113 7.04 -31.80 18.49
C ILE A 113 8.50 -31.62 18.07
N LYS A 114 8.71 -31.07 16.88
CA LYS A 114 9.96 -30.36 16.60
C LYS A 114 9.81 -28.98 17.18
N GLU A 115 10.62 -28.70 18.18
CA GLU A 115 10.82 -27.40 18.78
C GLU A 115 11.27 -26.40 17.69
N ILE A 116 10.32 -25.87 16.92
CA ILE A 116 10.58 -24.78 15.98
C ILE A 116 10.72 -23.54 16.84
N ARG A 117 11.95 -23.26 17.29
CA ARG A 117 12.38 -21.91 17.67
C ARG A 117 12.16 -20.99 16.47
N SER A 118 10.92 -20.53 16.33
CA SER A 118 10.55 -19.50 15.37
C SER A 118 11.31 -18.25 15.75
N GLY A 119 12.45 -18.00 15.11
CA GLY A 119 13.03 -16.66 15.05
C GLY A 119 11.93 -15.70 14.61
N LYS A 120 11.37 -14.95 15.57
CA LYS A 120 10.20 -14.09 15.37
C LYS A 120 10.63 -12.80 14.69
N THR A 121 11.14 -12.88 13.47
CA THR A 121 11.35 -11.67 12.67
C THR A 121 10.00 -11.21 12.14
N VAL A 122 9.34 -10.35 12.91
CA VAL A 122 8.14 -9.64 12.45
C VAL A 122 8.61 -8.54 11.51
N GLN A 123 8.27 -8.66 10.23
CA GLN A 123 8.60 -7.60 9.27
C GLN A 123 7.64 -6.42 9.47
N ARG A 124 8.23 -5.24 9.68
CA ARG A 124 7.49 -3.98 9.78
C ARG A 124 7.33 -3.41 8.38
N PHE A 125 6.09 -3.19 7.99
CA PHE A 125 5.78 -2.51 6.74
C PHE A 125 5.32 -1.09 7.08
N PHE A 126 6.12 -0.09 6.67
CA PHE A 126 5.77 1.31 6.79
C PHE A 126 5.08 1.75 5.50
N LEU A 127 3.95 2.43 5.65
CA LEU A 127 3.16 2.94 4.52
C LEU A 127 3.57 4.35 4.07
N CYS A 128 4.59 4.94 4.70
CA CYS A 128 5.14 6.27 4.40
C CYS A 128 6.50 6.15 3.71
#